data_AF-A0A061D2V5-F1
#
_entry.id   AF-A0A061D2V5-F1
#
_cell.length_a   1.000
_cell.length_b   1.000
_cell.length_c   1.000
_cell.angle_alpha   90.00
_cell.angle_beta   90.00
_cell.angle_gamma   90.00
#
_symmetry.space_group_name_H-M   'P 1'
#
loop_
_entity.id
_entity.type
_entity.pdbx_description
1 polymer ?
#
loop_
_entity_poly.entity_id
_entity_poly.type
_entity_poly.pdbx_seq_one_letter_code
_entity_poly.pdbx_strand_id
1 'polypeptide(L)'
;MRRAQAFRSDFAVDKGEGVGNAEARAATRLKNINLTKLHASYERYIRTVPRHLRSPALRQSWHPVTPDHRSRSSISQWNREIGAWRRRVYLWSNVADSQCGQLSEAVSKGDVDAFLSICERPPAPDTPATYAQLVDPGCTDVALAPVLYKPSWFNGQLTHAGFQTVEESEFVGRAGKVYDSSENPEFRAFYVDYIKSYTDREPPVGGG
;
A
#
# COMPACT_ATOMS: atom_id res chain seq x y z
N MET A 1 48.03 46.31 -43.77
CA MET A 1 47.23 46.06 -42.55
C MET A 1 46.97 44.55 -42.45
N ARG A 2 47.25 43.97 -41.28
CA ARG A 2 47.36 42.51 -41.05
C ARG A 2 45.97 41.84 -41.01
N ARG A 3 45.81 40.73 -41.73
CA ARG A 3 44.66 39.80 -41.62
C ARG A 3 44.75 39.04 -40.30
N ALA A 4 43.70 39.11 -39.48
CA ALA A 4 43.53 38.23 -38.34
C ALA A 4 42.81 36.95 -38.81
N GLN A 5 43.57 35.87 -39.02
CA GLN A 5 43.00 34.51 -39.01
C GLN A 5 42.78 34.13 -37.55
N ALA A 6 41.51 34.08 -37.12
CA ALA A 6 41.16 33.48 -35.85
C ALA A 6 41.27 31.96 -35.99
N PHE A 7 42.33 31.41 -35.41
CA PHE A 7 42.54 29.99 -35.20
C PHE A 7 41.45 29.48 -34.25
N ARG A 8 40.35 28.93 -34.79
CA ARG A 8 39.40 28.12 -33.99
C ARG A 8 40.14 26.84 -33.65
N SER A 9 40.64 26.77 -32.42
CA SER A 9 41.30 25.59 -31.90
C SER A 9 40.28 24.48 -31.70
N ASP A 10 40.40 23.43 -32.51
CA ASP A 10 39.94 22.09 -32.15
C ASP A 10 40.64 21.68 -30.86
N PHE A 11 39.96 21.79 -29.72
CA PHE A 11 40.33 21.04 -28.53
C PHE A 11 39.22 20.08 -28.16
N ALA A 12 39.63 18.82 -28.19
CA ALA A 12 38.88 17.60 -28.03
C ALA A 12 37.90 17.61 -26.84
N VAL A 13 36.79 16.92 -27.08
CA VAL A 13 35.81 16.42 -26.13
C VAL A 13 36.50 15.59 -25.04
N ASP A 14 36.44 16.04 -23.78
CA ASP A 14 36.72 15.16 -22.65
C ASP A 14 35.46 14.34 -22.29
N LYS A 15 35.48 13.07 -22.71
CA LYS A 15 34.48 12.06 -22.34
C LYS A 15 34.86 11.45 -20.98
N GLY A 16 34.65 12.17 -19.89
CA GLY A 16 34.90 11.67 -18.52
C GLY A 16 33.70 11.77 -17.57
N GLU A 17 33.07 12.94 -17.47
CA GLU A 17 32.08 13.23 -16.42
C GLU A 17 30.69 12.59 -16.65
N GLY A 18 30.30 12.35 -17.90
CA GLY A 18 28.98 11.81 -18.23
C GLY A 18 28.78 10.34 -17.83
N VAL A 19 29.86 9.56 -17.78
CA VAL A 19 29.82 8.11 -17.48
C VAL A 19 29.63 7.88 -15.98
N GLY A 20 30.38 8.62 -15.13
CA GLY A 20 30.23 8.54 -13.68
C GLY A 20 28.84 8.92 -13.18
N ASN A 21 28.23 9.96 -13.77
CA ASN A 21 26.85 10.34 -13.46
C ASN A 21 25.82 9.32 -13.99
N ALA A 22 26.05 8.70 -15.15
CA ALA A 22 25.17 7.66 -15.67
C ALA A 22 25.18 6.39 -14.80
N GLU A 23 26.36 5.98 -14.34
CA GLU A 23 26.53 4.81 -13.47
C GLU A 23 25.96 5.03 -12.07
N ALA A 24 26.23 6.19 -11.46
CA ALA A 24 25.63 6.58 -10.18
C ALA A 24 24.09 6.58 -10.25
N ARG A 25 23.51 7.15 -11.32
CA ARG A 25 22.07 7.10 -11.56
C ARG A 25 21.57 5.67 -11.72
N ALA A 26 22.24 4.83 -12.49
CA ALA A 26 21.86 3.43 -12.68
C ALA A 26 21.88 2.65 -11.36
N ALA A 27 22.87 2.89 -10.49
CA ALA A 27 22.96 2.28 -9.16
C ALA A 27 21.81 2.71 -8.24
N THR A 28 21.49 4.01 -8.18
CA THR A 28 20.33 4.51 -7.41
C THR A 28 19.02 3.92 -7.92
N ARG A 29 18.85 3.83 -9.23
CA ARG A 29 17.66 3.23 -9.86
C ARG A 29 17.54 1.73 -9.58
N LEU A 30 18.66 1.01 -9.61
CA LEU A 30 18.70 -0.40 -9.27
C LEU A 30 18.35 -0.63 -7.79
N LYS A 31 18.86 0.20 -6.87
CA LYS A 31 18.46 0.17 -5.44
C LYS A 31 16.95 0.34 -5.30
N ASN A 32 16.35 1.30 -6.01
CA ASN A 32 14.90 1.53 -6.01
C ASN A 32 14.09 0.34 -6.51
N ILE A 33 14.58 -0.36 -7.54
CA ILE A 33 13.96 -1.60 -8.05
C ILE A 33 14.06 -2.70 -6.98
N ASN A 34 15.25 -2.90 -6.41
CA ASN A 34 15.51 -3.97 -5.47
C ASN A 34 14.64 -3.84 -4.21
N LEU A 35 14.45 -2.62 -3.70
CA LEU A 35 13.54 -2.37 -2.57
C LEU A 35 12.11 -2.86 -2.83
N THR A 36 11.59 -2.67 -4.04
CA THR A 36 10.25 -3.17 -4.39
C THR A 36 10.24 -4.68 -4.61
N LYS A 37 11.33 -5.26 -5.13
CA LYS A 37 11.44 -6.71 -5.33
C LYS A 37 11.52 -7.51 -4.02
N LEU A 38 11.96 -6.88 -2.93
CA LEU A 38 11.97 -7.49 -1.60
C LEU A 38 10.58 -7.62 -0.98
N HIS A 39 9.55 -7.00 -1.55
CA HIS A 39 8.21 -7.02 -0.99
C HIS A 39 7.50 -8.36 -1.28
N ALA A 40 6.71 -8.86 -0.33
CA ALA A 40 5.94 -10.10 -0.46
C ALA A 40 5.01 -10.11 -1.69
N SER A 41 4.45 -8.96 -2.05
CA SER A 41 3.64 -8.81 -3.28
C SER A 41 4.43 -9.15 -4.55
N TYR A 42 5.70 -8.77 -4.61
CA TYR A 42 6.55 -9.08 -5.77
C TYR A 42 6.90 -10.56 -5.81
N GLU A 43 7.19 -11.17 -4.65
CA GLU A 43 7.40 -12.62 -4.53
C GLU A 43 6.17 -13.40 -5.01
N ARG A 44 4.97 -13.02 -4.54
CA ARG A 44 3.70 -13.62 -4.97
C ARG A 44 3.51 -13.50 -6.48
N TYR A 45 3.77 -12.31 -7.05
CA TYR A 45 3.70 -12.09 -8.49
C TYR A 45 4.60 -13.06 -9.29
N ILE A 46 5.88 -13.18 -8.93
CA ILE A 46 6.82 -14.01 -9.70
C ILE A 46 6.53 -15.50 -9.55
N ARG A 47 5.97 -15.92 -8.41
CA ARG A 47 5.54 -17.30 -8.17
C ARG A 47 4.30 -17.67 -8.99
N THR A 48 3.35 -16.74 -9.08
CA THR A 48 2.08 -16.97 -9.79
C THR A 48 2.18 -16.78 -11.29
N VAL A 49 3.02 -15.84 -11.76
CA VAL A 49 3.16 -15.52 -13.19
C VAL A 49 4.62 -15.63 -13.65
N PRO A 50 5.04 -16.83 -14.11
CA PRO A 50 6.35 -17.06 -14.68
C PRO A 50 6.65 -16.10 -15.84
N ARG A 51 7.92 -15.69 -15.98
CA ARG A 51 8.33 -14.66 -16.96
C ARG A 51 7.90 -14.97 -18.40
N HIS A 52 7.95 -16.23 -18.80
CA HIS A 52 7.64 -16.67 -20.17
C HIS A 52 6.13 -16.68 -20.47
N LEU A 53 5.27 -16.69 -19.44
CA LEU A 53 3.81 -16.69 -19.60
C LEU A 53 3.19 -15.29 -19.44
N ARG A 54 4.01 -14.24 -19.29
CA ARG A 54 3.53 -12.88 -19.11
C ARG A 54 2.93 -12.32 -20.41
N SER A 55 1.61 -12.17 -20.43
CA SER A 55 0.89 -11.53 -21.53
C SER A 55 1.27 -10.04 -21.71
N PRO A 56 1.54 -9.59 -22.97
CA PRO A 56 1.71 -8.17 -23.30
C PRO A 56 0.49 -7.29 -22.98
N ALA A 57 -0.72 -7.84 -23.10
CA ALA A 57 -1.96 -7.11 -22.86
C ALA A 57 -2.08 -6.64 -21.40
N LEU A 58 -1.49 -7.38 -20.46
CA LEU A 58 -1.57 -7.10 -19.03
C LEU A 58 -0.36 -6.31 -18.48
N ARG A 59 0.56 -5.84 -19.33
CA ARG A 59 1.78 -5.12 -18.89
C ARG A 59 1.48 -3.85 -18.11
N GLN A 60 0.35 -3.22 -18.41
CA GLN A 60 -0.09 -1.97 -17.77
C GLN A 60 -0.97 -2.21 -16.53
N SER A 61 -1.29 -3.47 -16.21
CA SER A 61 -2.11 -3.89 -15.07
C SER A 61 -1.37 -4.96 -14.25
N TRP A 62 -1.76 -6.22 -14.41
CA TRP A 62 -1.39 -7.33 -13.54
C TRP A 62 -0.06 -7.98 -13.85
N HIS A 63 0.51 -7.78 -15.04
CA HIS A 63 1.82 -8.32 -15.42
C HIS A 63 2.88 -7.22 -15.51
N PRO A 64 3.19 -6.52 -14.40
CA PRO A 64 4.07 -5.35 -14.42
C PRO A 64 5.47 -5.70 -14.92
N VAL A 65 5.99 -4.86 -15.83
CA VAL A 65 7.35 -4.97 -16.33
C VAL A 65 8.28 -4.07 -15.51
N THR A 66 9.35 -4.65 -15.01
CA THR A 66 10.39 -3.92 -14.27
C THR A 66 11.01 -2.83 -15.16
N PRO A 67 11.00 -1.55 -14.75
CA PRO A 67 11.65 -0.47 -15.48
C PRO A 67 13.15 -0.73 -15.65
N ASP A 68 13.72 -0.30 -16.78
CA ASP A 68 15.15 -0.42 -17.00
C ASP A 68 15.92 0.69 -16.27
N HIS A 69 16.69 0.31 -15.24
CA HIS A 69 17.57 1.21 -14.51
C HIS A 69 18.59 1.97 -15.37
N ARG A 70 18.98 1.44 -16.53
CA ARG A 70 19.91 2.07 -17.48
C ARG A 70 19.23 2.94 -18.54
N SER A 71 17.90 3.09 -18.48
CA SER A 71 17.15 3.90 -19.44
C SER A 71 17.64 5.34 -19.47
N ARG A 72 17.57 5.98 -20.63
CA ARG A 72 17.89 7.41 -20.79
C ARG A 72 16.75 8.35 -20.33
N SER A 73 15.73 7.81 -19.65
CA SER A 73 14.61 8.57 -19.12
C SER A 73 15.08 9.70 -18.19
N SER A 74 14.38 10.82 -18.20
CA SER A 74 14.59 11.90 -17.23
C SER A 74 14.28 11.43 -15.79
N ILE A 75 14.66 12.21 -14.78
CA ILE A 75 14.35 11.90 -13.37
C ILE A 75 12.83 11.81 -13.16
N SER A 76 12.06 12.75 -13.71
CA SER A 76 10.60 12.76 -13.61
C SER A 76 9.95 11.57 -14.32
N GLN A 77 10.40 11.26 -15.54
CA GLN A 77 9.90 10.09 -16.27
C GLN A 77 10.21 8.80 -15.52
N TRP A 78 11.43 8.66 -15.00
CA TRP A 78 11.82 7.53 -14.16
C TRP A 78 10.92 7.40 -12.91
N ASN A 79 10.68 8.50 -12.20
CA ASN A 79 9.82 8.52 -11.01
C ASN A 79 8.38 8.11 -11.36
N ARG A 80 7.87 8.53 -12.52
CA ARG A 80 6.55 8.11 -13.01
C ARG A 80 6.51 6.61 -13.32
N GLU A 81 7.53 6.10 -14.02
CA GLU A 81 7.65 4.70 -14.41
C GLU A 81 7.78 3.78 -13.19
N ILE A 82 8.70 4.09 -12.27
CA ILE A 82 8.89 3.29 -11.05
C ILE A 82 7.67 3.36 -10.13
N GLY A 83 7.01 4.52 -10.02
CA GLY A 83 5.80 4.68 -9.23
C GLY A 83 4.62 3.86 -9.80
N ALA A 84 4.44 3.89 -11.13
CA ALA A 84 3.41 3.08 -11.78
C ALA A 84 3.71 1.58 -11.64
N TRP A 85 4.97 1.16 -11.80
CA TRP A 85 5.39 -0.22 -11.58
C TRP A 85 5.14 -0.67 -10.14
N ARG A 86 5.49 0.14 -9.13
CA ARG A 86 5.23 -0.15 -7.71
C ARG A 86 3.75 -0.36 -7.42
N ARG A 87 2.88 0.56 -7.88
CA ARG A 87 1.42 0.42 -7.69
C ARG A 87 0.89 -0.90 -8.25
N ARG A 88 1.36 -1.31 -9.43
CA ARG A 88 0.96 -2.58 -10.06
C ARG A 88 1.49 -3.80 -9.31
N VAL A 89 2.73 -3.75 -8.82
CA VAL A 89 3.28 -4.82 -7.97
C VAL A 89 2.46 -4.93 -6.69
N TYR A 90 2.05 -3.82 -6.09
CA TYR A 90 1.24 -3.86 -4.87
C TYR A 90 -0.19 -4.36 -5.08
N LEU A 91 -0.73 -4.41 -6.30
CA LEU A 91 -2.01 -5.11 -6.54
C LEU A 91 -1.96 -6.58 -6.05
N TRP A 92 -0.78 -7.20 -6.11
CA TRP A 92 -0.56 -8.56 -5.66
C TRP A 92 -0.55 -8.72 -4.13
N SER A 93 -0.54 -7.65 -3.33
CA SER A 93 -0.77 -7.78 -1.88
C SER A 93 -2.18 -8.28 -1.58
N ASN A 94 -3.15 -7.93 -2.43
CA ASN A 94 -4.56 -8.20 -2.22
C ASN A 94 -5.01 -9.55 -2.78
N VAL A 95 -4.10 -10.27 -3.47
CA VAL A 95 -4.37 -11.60 -4.01
C VAL A 95 -4.13 -12.64 -2.91
N ALA A 96 -5.15 -13.37 -2.50
CA ALA A 96 -5.01 -14.43 -1.51
C ALA A 96 -4.16 -15.59 -2.05
N ASP A 97 -3.52 -16.35 -1.16
CA ASP A 97 -2.73 -17.51 -1.58
C ASP A 97 -3.59 -18.60 -2.23
N SER A 98 -4.87 -18.72 -1.85
CA SER A 98 -5.86 -19.58 -2.49
C SER A 98 -6.14 -19.21 -3.96
N GLN A 99 -6.08 -17.91 -4.29
CA GLN A 99 -6.25 -17.42 -5.67
C GLN A 99 -5.00 -17.67 -6.53
N CYS A 100 -3.81 -17.78 -5.93
CA CYS A 100 -2.56 -17.94 -6.68
C CYS A 100 -2.55 -19.20 -7.57
N GLY A 101 -3.12 -20.32 -7.10
CA GLY A 101 -3.23 -21.53 -7.90
C GLY A 101 -4.11 -21.33 -9.14
N GLN A 102 -5.28 -20.70 -8.96
CA GLN A 102 -6.23 -20.42 -10.03
C GLN A 102 -5.64 -19.46 -11.08
N LEU A 103 -4.92 -18.43 -10.62
CA LEU A 103 -4.24 -17.47 -11.49
C LEU A 103 -3.13 -18.13 -12.31
N SER A 104 -2.31 -19.00 -11.71
CA SER A 104 -1.26 -19.74 -12.40
C SER A 104 -1.82 -20.66 -13.48
N GLU A 105 -2.93 -21.33 -13.20
CA GLU A 105 -3.63 -22.18 -14.17
C GLU A 105 -4.20 -21.35 -15.34
N ALA A 106 -4.87 -20.24 -15.07
CA ALA A 106 -5.41 -19.35 -16.11
C ALA A 106 -4.29 -18.79 -17.01
N VAL A 107 -3.17 -18.37 -16.42
CA VAL A 107 -1.96 -17.93 -17.15
C VAL A 107 -1.40 -19.04 -18.04
N SER A 108 -1.35 -20.27 -17.54
CA SER A 108 -0.82 -21.43 -18.29
C SER A 108 -1.71 -21.81 -19.48
N LYS A 109 -3.03 -21.63 -19.35
CA LYS A 109 -3.99 -21.82 -20.45
C LYS A 109 -4.03 -20.66 -21.43
N GLY A 110 -3.41 -19.52 -21.11
CA GLY A 110 -3.47 -18.30 -21.90
C GLY A 110 -4.83 -17.59 -21.84
N ASP A 111 -5.67 -17.93 -20.87
CA ASP A 111 -7.00 -17.37 -20.71
C ASP A 111 -6.94 -16.07 -19.90
N VAL A 112 -6.90 -14.94 -20.62
CA VAL A 112 -6.79 -13.60 -20.04
C VAL A 112 -8.07 -13.20 -19.31
N ASP A 113 -9.24 -13.60 -19.82
CA ASP A 113 -10.53 -13.21 -19.26
C ASP A 113 -10.79 -13.93 -17.94
N ALA A 114 -10.49 -15.23 -17.87
CA ALA A 114 -10.53 -15.98 -16.62
C ALA A 114 -9.54 -15.41 -15.59
N PHE A 115 -8.34 -15.04 -16.03
CA PHE A 115 -7.34 -14.42 -15.15
C PHE A 115 -7.85 -13.10 -14.55
N LEU A 116 -8.38 -12.20 -15.38
CA LEU A 116 -8.94 -10.92 -14.92
C LEU A 116 -10.12 -11.12 -13.97
N SER A 117 -11.00 -12.07 -14.26
CA SER A 117 -12.13 -12.41 -13.38
C SER A 117 -11.69 -12.86 -11.98
N ILE A 118 -10.58 -13.61 -11.88
CA ILE A 118 -10.02 -14.01 -10.58
C ILE A 118 -9.39 -12.82 -9.85
N CYS A 119 -8.69 -11.95 -10.59
CA CYS A 119 -8.04 -10.75 -10.09
C CYS A 119 -9.01 -9.68 -9.58
N GLU A 120 -10.19 -9.55 -10.21
CA GLU A 120 -11.24 -8.61 -9.83
C GLU A 120 -12.16 -9.16 -8.73
N ARG A 121 -12.05 -10.44 -8.40
CA ARG A 121 -12.77 -11.02 -7.27
C ARG A 121 -12.21 -10.39 -5.99
N PRO A 122 -13.06 -9.74 -5.17
CA PRO A 122 -12.61 -9.26 -3.87
C PRO A 122 -12.01 -10.43 -3.10
N PRO A 123 -10.88 -10.22 -2.38
CA PRO A 123 -10.33 -11.28 -1.54
C PRO A 123 -11.47 -11.79 -0.68
N ALA A 124 -11.68 -13.11 -0.71
CA ALA A 124 -12.66 -13.72 0.18
C ALA A 124 -12.35 -13.22 1.59
N PRO A 125 -13.33 -12.72 2.35
CA PRO A 125 -13.06 -12.28 3.70
C PRO A 125 -12.51 -13.49 4.44
N ASP A 126 -11.25 -13.43 4.86
CA ASP A 126 -10.60 -14.47 5.65
C ASP A 126 -11.20 -14.45 7.09
N THR A 127 -12.49 -14.84 7.20
CA THR A 127 -13.33 -15.08 8.41
C THR A 127 -13.66 -13.86 9.34
N PRO A 128 -14.53 -14.03 10.36
CA PRO A 128 -15.99 -14.02 10.29
C PRO A 128 -16.53 -12.76 10.99
N ALA A 129 -16.44 -11.62 10.33
CA ALA A 129 -17.40 -10.53 10.49
C ALA A 129 -17.18 -9.64 9.29
N THR A 130 -17.96 -9.85 8.23
CA THR A 130 -18.01 -8.83 7.18
C THR A 130 -18.29 -7.51 7.88
N TYR A 131 -17.61 -6.43 7.52
CA TYR A 131 -17.96 -5.10 8.05
C TYR A 131 -19.49 -4.89 8.03
N ALA A 132 -20.17 -5.42 7.01
CA ALA A 132 -21.63 -5.50 6.93
C ALA A 132 -22.36 -6.22 8.09
N GLN A 133 -21.79 -7.26 8.70
CA GLN A 133 -22.33 -7.92 9.91
C GLN A 133 -22.07 -7.10 11.18
N LEU A 134 -20.93 -6.38 11.25
CA LEU A 134 -20.66 -5.42 12.34
C LEU A 134 -21.52 -4.16 12.23
N VAL A 135 -22.00 -3.81 11.03
CA VAL A 135 -22.85 -2.63 10.78
C VAL A 135 -24.27 -3.04 10.39
N ASP A 136 -24.67 -4.30 10.66
CA ASP A 136 -26.03 -4.75 10.38
C ASP A 136 -26.99 -4.04 11.36
N PRO A 137 -27.90 -3.17 10.89
CA PRO A 137 -28.88 -2.51 11.75
C PRO A 137 -29.86 -3.49 12.41
N GLY A 138 -29.90 -4.75 11.95
CA GLY A 138 -30.68 -5.83 12.55
C GLY A 138 -29.98 -6.61 13.67
N CYS A 139 -28.68 -6.38 13.92
CA CYS A 139 -27.96 -7.01 15.02
C CYS A 139 -28.32 -6.31 16.35
N THR A 140 -29.39 -6.77 16.99
CA THR A 140 -29.88 -6.23 18.27
C THR A 140 -29.09 -6.70 19.49
N ASP A 141 -27.96 -7.38 19.30
CA ASP A 141 -27.04 -7.65 20.39
C ASP A 141 -26.28 -6.35 20.67
N VAL A 142 -26.76 -5.60 21.67
CA VAL A 142 -26.29 -4.25 22.07
C VAL A 142 -24.77 -4.21 22.30
N ALA A 143 -24.13 -5.37 22.52
CA ALA A 143 -22.69 -5.51 22.68
C ALA A 143 -21.86 -5.38 21.39
N LEU A 144 -22.45 -5.55 20.19
CA LEU A 144 -21.71 -5.60 18.92
C LEU A 144 -22.05 -4.48 17.92
N ALA A 145 -23.00 -3.59 18.26
CA ALA A 145 -23.29 -2.42 17.42
C ALA A 145 -22.01 -1.56 17.24
N PRO A 146 -21.72 -1.07 16.03
CA PRO A 146 -20.46 -0.40 15.78
C PRO A 146 -20.52 1.00 16.41
N VAL A 147 -19.49 1.31 17.20
CA VAL A 147 -19.43 2.52 18.01
C VAL A 147 -18.56 3.59 17.34
N LEU A 148 -19.05 4.82 17.30
CA LEU A 148 -18.25 6.01 17.05
C LEU A 148 -17.81 6.59 18.39
N TYR A 149 -16.51 6.51 18.69
CA TYR A 149 -15.93 7.19 19.84
C TYR A 149 -15.90 8.69 19.57
N LYS A 150 -16.54 9.46 20.45
CA LYS A 150 -16.47 10.92 20.44
C LYS A 150 -15.59 11.40 21.61
N PRO A 151 -14.41 11.99 21.32
CA PRO A 151 -13.55 12.52 22.36
C PRO A 151 -14.13 13.81 22.96
N SER A 152 -13.84 14.07 24.24
CA SER A 152 -14.33 15.25 24.97
C SER A 152 -13.93 16.59 24.36
N TRP A 153 -12.80 16.67 23.65
CA TRP A 153 -12.35 17.89 22.97
C TRP A 153 -13.14 18.21 21.70
N PHE A 154 -13.92 17.27 21.16
CA PHE A 154 -14.69 17.47 19.93
C PHE A 154 -16.08 18.05 20.23
N ASN A 155 -16.26 19.33 19.92
CA ASN A 155 -17.53 20.05 20.15
C ASN A 155 -18.61 19.82 19.08
N GLY A 156 -18.36 18.97 18.08
CA GLY A 156 -19.31 18.69 17.00
C GLY A 156 -20.25 17.51 17.28
N GLN A 157 -21.18 17.28 16.35
CA GLN A 157 -21.98 16.05 16.30
C GLN A 157 -21.32 15.03 15.36
N LEU A 158 -20.94 13.87 15.91
CA LEU A 158 -20.58 12.69 15.13
C LEU A 158 -21.84 11.84 15.03
N THR A 159 -22.39 11.66 13.82
CA THR A 159 -23.51 10.74 13.60
C THR A 159 -23.32 10.02 12.26
N HIS A 160 -23.59 8.73 12.23
CA HIS A 160 -23.62 7.93 10.99
C HIS A 160 -24.74 6.89 11.12
N ALA A 161 -25.47 6.63 10.03
CA ALA A 161 -26.51 5.62 10.02
C ALA A 161 -25.92 4.24 10.38
N GLY A 162 -26.52 3.57 11.36
CA GLY A 162 -26.06 2.27 11.84
C GLY A 162 -24.94 2.30 12.90
N PHE A 163 -24.47 3.48 13.34
CA PHE A 163 -23.47 3.61 14.40
C PHE A 163 -24.03 4.28 15.65
N GLN A 164 -23.61 3.81 16.82
CA GLN A 164 -23.89 4.46 18.09
C GLN A 164 -22.74 5.39 18.46
N THR A 165 -23.04 6.65 18.76
CA THR A 165 -22.00 7.58 19.26
C THR A 165 -21.87 7.41 20.76
N VAL A 166 -20.66 7.12 21.21
CA VAL A 166 -20.32 6.92 22.62
C VAL A 166 -19.35 8.02 23.02
N GLU A 167 -19.77 8.80 24.01
CA GLU A 167 -18.93 9.85 24.60
C GLU A 167 -17.80 9.22 25.42
N GLU A 168 -16.73 9.99 25.64
CA GLU A 168 -15.52 9.50 26.27
C GLU A 168 -15.75 8.81 27.64
N SER A 169 -16.61 9.38 28.49
CA SER A 169 -16.92 8.81 29.81
C SER A 169 -17.62 7.45 29.73
N GLU A 170 -18.49 7.27 28.74
CA GLU A 170 -19.20 6.01 28.51
C GLU A 170 -18.26 4.96 27.88
N PHE A 171 -17.38 5.37 26.96
CA PHE A 171 -16.37 4.50 26.37
C PHE A 171 -15.43 3.93 27.44
N VAL A 172 -14.89 4.79 28.30
CA VAL A 172 -14.01 4.39 29.40
C VAL A 172 -14.75 3.48 30.39
N GLY A 173 -16.01 3.78 30.70
CA GLY A 173 -16.84 2.94 31.57
C GLY A 173 -17.12 1.54 31.00
N ARG A 174 -17.38 1.44 29.68
CA ARG A 174 -17.54 0.15 28.99
C ARG A 174 -16.22 -0.62 28.95
N ALA A 175 -15.12 0.04 28.63
CA ALA A 175 -13.80 -0.56 28.57
C ALA A 175 -13.33 -1.08 29.94
N GLY A 176 -13.61 -0.35 31.03
CA GLY A 176 -13.34 -0.81 32.40
C GLY A 176 -14.04 -2.13 32.75
N LYS A 177 -15.32 -2.28 32.37
CA LYS A 177 -16.07 -3.53 32.59
C LYS A 177 -15.48 -4.71 31.81
N VAL A 178 -15.01 -4.49 30.59
CA VAL A 178 -14.35 -5.52 29.77
C VAL A 178 -13.00 -5.90 30.38
N TYR A 179 -12.25 -4.92 30.86
CA TYR A 179 -10.99 -5.14 31.57
C TYR A 179 -11.17 -5.97 32.85
N ASP A 180 -12.21 -5.69 33.63
CA ASP A 180 -12.50 -6.42 34.88
C ASP A 180 -13.02 -7.84 34.63
N SER A 181 -13.66 -8.07 33.49
CA SER A 181 -14.20 -9.39 33.10
C SER A 181 -13.16 -10.32 32.45
N SER A 182 -11.96 -9.81 32.11
CA SER A 182 -10.91 -10.60 31.47
C SER A 182 -9.98 -11.25 32.50
N GLU A 183 -9.85 -12.56 32.44
CA GLU A 183 -8.91 -13.33 33.27
C GLU A 183 -7.48 -13.35 32.70
N ASN A 184 -7.28 -12.93 31.44
CA ASN A 184 -5.97 -12.98 30.77
C ASN A 184 -5.10 -11.74 31.12
N PRO A 185 -3.91 -11.92 31.75
CA PRO A 185 -3.05 -10.82 32.17
C PRO A 185 -2.34 -10.09 31.02
N GLU A 186 -1.96 -10.78 29.94
CA GLU A 186 -1.34 -10.14 28.76
C GLU A 186 -2.34 -9.25 28.02
N PHE A 187 -3.59 -9.73 27.89
CA PHE A 187 -4.68 -8.96 27.33
C PHE A 187 -4.95 -7.70 28.17
N ARG A 188 -4.96 -7.82 29.49
CA ARG A 188 -5.17 -6.69 30.41
C ARG A 188 -4.10 -5.62 30.25
N ALA A 189 -2.82 -6.00 30.16
CA ALA A 189 -1.72 -5.05 29.97
C ALA A 189 -1.86 -4.29 28.65
N PHE A 190 -2.08 -5.00 27.54
CA PHE A 190 -2.32 -4.39 26.23
C PHE A 190 -3.56 -3.48 26.22
N TYR A 191 -4.64 -3.93 26.84
CA TYR A 191 -5.93 -3.22 26.82
C TYR A 191 -5.89 -1.91 27.64
N VAL A 192 -5.11 -1.87 28.73
CA VAL A 192 -4.87 -0.64 29.49
C VAL A 192 -4.12 0.39 28.65
N ASP A 193 -3.06 0.00 27.96
CA ASP A 193 -2.30 0.90 27.08
C ASP A 193 -3.14 1.37 25.88
N TYR A 194 -3.98 0.47 25.34
CA TYR A 194 -4.94 0.80 24.30
C TYR A 194 -5.92 1.89 24.75
N ILE A 195 -6.56 1.76 25.93
CA ILE A 195 -7.49 2.77 26.45
C ILE A 195 -6.78 4.11 26.68
N LYS A 196 -5.59 4.09 27.30
CA LYS A 196 -4.79 5.30 27.55
C LYS A 196 -4.47 6.06 26.27
N SER A 197 -4.27 5.36 25.15
CA SER A 197 -4.00 6.00 23.85
C SER A 197 -5.14 6.90 23.35
N TYR A 198 -6.37 6.70 23.84
CA TYR A 198 -7.53 7.53 23.51
C TYR A 198 -7.79 8.65 24.53
N THR A 199 -7.42 8.47 25.80
CA THR A 199 -7.70 9.44 26.89
C THR A 199 -6.54 10.40 27.16
N ASP A 200 -5.29 10.00 26.92
CA ASP A 200 -4.11 10.75 27.38
C ASP A 200 -3.54 11.70 26.30
N ARG A 201 -4.18 11.78 25.13
CA ARG A 201 -3.74 12.72 24.09
C ARG A 201 -4.26 14.12 24.43
N GLU A 202 -3.33 15.00 24.81
CA GLU A 202 -3.60 16.44 24.85
C GLU A 202 -4.29 16.87 23.55
N PRO A 203 -5.36 17.70 23.63
CA PRO A 203 -6.05 18.17 22.44
C PRO A 203 -5.04 18.85 21.51
N PRO A 204 -5.17 18.68 20.18
CA PRO A 204 -4.28 19.36 19.24
C PRO A 204 -4.35 20.86 19.49
N VAL A 205 -3.22 21.45 19.89
CA VAL A 205 -3.10 22.89 20.10
C VAL A 205 -3.17 23.55 18.72
N GLY A 206 -4.35 24.05 18.35
CA GLY A 206 -4.58 24.90 17.17
C GLY A 206 -5.98 24.70 16.58
N GLY A 207 -6.80 25.71 16.36
CA GLY A 207 -6.70 27.15 16.61
C GLY A 207 -8.10 27.74 16.50
N GLY A 208 -8.39 28.77 17.29
CA GLY A 208 -9.52 29.66 17.07
C GLY A 208 -9.28 30.60 15.89
#